data_AF-A0A509L993-F1
#
_entry.id   AF-A0A509L993-F1
#
_cell.length_a   1.000
_cell.length_b   1.000
_cell.length_c   1.000
_cell.angle_alpha   90.00
_cell.angle_beta   90.00
_cell.angle_gamma   90.00
#
_symmetry.space_group_name_H-M   'P 1'
#
loop_
_entity.id
_entity.type
_entity.pdbx_description
1 polymer ?
#
loop_
_entity_poly.entity_id
_entity_poly.type
_entity_poly.pdbx_seq_one_letter_code
_entity_poly.pdbx_strand_id
1 'polypeptide(L)'
;MRISKFNLIQDKENIKATAMVSFEDCDQPEKQIFIKTSNTYAKGFDVNPHAFLVGCLLPALYFGEKRIVMDENICPFLKEGLETAMHILFDWTKGQYTPLKIETPTASETRQITIPRAAMVMSGGMDSLAALRLNRLHYPRSHPGYVRDGFFLHGFDIGGVVERGMKYHVFERAKEAIYKITNDAKIE
;
A
#
# COMPACT_ATOMS: atom_id res chain seq x y z
N MET A 1 2.56 -17.52 -9.05
CA MET A 1 2.35 -16.15 -9.58
C MET A 1 3.69 -15.44 -9.67
N ARG A 2 3.97 -14.81 -10.82
CA ARG A 2 5.17 -13.99 -11.03
C ARG A 2 4.82 -12.50 -11.10
N ILE A 3 5.57 -11.67 -10.38
CA ILE A 3 5.54 -10.21 -10.50
C ILE A 3 6.86 -9.78 -11.16
N SER A 4 6.79 -8.97 -12.21
CA SER A 4 7.96 -8.57 -13.00
C SER A 4 7.76 -7.21 -13.68
N LYS A 5 8.74 -6.76 -14.46
CA LYS A 5 8.65 -5.56 -15.33
C LYS A 5 8.17 -4.32 -14.56
N PHE A 6 8.87 -4.03 -13.47
CA PHE A 6 8.64 -2.84 -12.65
C PHE A 6 9.06 -1.58 -13.41
N ASN A 7 8.15 -0.63 -13.58
CA ASN A 7 8.46 0.64 -14.26
C ASN A 7 7.88 1.83 -13.50
N LEU A 8 8.56 2.96 -13.59
CA LEU A 8 8.06 4.25 -13.14
C LEU A 8 7.80 5.11 -14.38
N ILE A 9 6.55 5.52 -14.57
CA ILE A 9 6.09 6.29 -15.73
C ILE A 9 5.51 7.60 -15.21
N GLN A 10 6.00 8.71 -15.74
CA GLN A 10 5.49 10.03 -15.41
C GLN A 10 4.95 10.72 -16.67
N ASP A 11 3.71 11.18 -16.59
CA ASP A 11 3.08 12.01 -17.61
C ASP A 11 2.89 13.45 -17.10
N LYS A 12 2.18 14.30 -17.85
CA LYS A 12 2.00 15.71 -17.50
C LYS A 12 1.24 15.91 -16.18
N GLU A 13 0.37 14.99 -15.81
CA GLU A 13 -0.54 15.13 -14.66
C GLU A 13 -0.21 14.17 -13.52
N ASN A 14 0.34 13.00 -13.83
CA ASN A 14 0.47 11.89 -12.89
C ASN A 14 1.83 11.21 -12.96
N ILE A 15 2.18 10.57 -11.85
CA ILE A 15 3.24 9.58 -11.75
C ILE A 15 2.62 8.21 -11.42
N LYS A 16 3.15 7.17 -12.05
CA LYS A 16 2.58 5.82 -12.02
C LYS A 16 3.69 4.79 -11.92
N ALA A 17 3.65 3.98 -10.87
CA ALA A 17 4.43 2.77 -10.75
C ALA A 17 3.63 1.62 -11.37
N THR A 18 4.25 0.80 -12.22
CA THR A 18 3.61 -0.37 -12.84
C THR A 18 4.41 -1.64 -12.58
N ALA A 19 3.72 -2.77 -12.60
CA ALA A 19 4.30 -4.10 -12.60
C ALA A 19 3.44 -5.04 -13.45
N MET A 20 4.04 -6.09 -13.99
CA MET A 20 3.36 -7.16 -14.70
C MET A 20 3.12 -8.35 -13.77
N VAL A 21 1.90 -8.87 -13.75
CA VAL A 21 1.50 -10.06 -13.00
C VAL A 21 1.12 -11.16 -13.98
N SER A 22 1.83 -12.29 -13.89
CA SER A 22 1.54 -13.51 -14.62
C SER A 22 1.11 -14.59 -13.63
N PHE A 23 -0.08 -15.15 -13.82
CA PHE A 23 -0.61 -16.24 -12.99
C PHE A 23 0.02 -17.57 -13.42
N GLU A 24 0.31 -18.45 -12.48
CA GLU A 24 1.02 -19.72 -12.74
C GLU A 24 0.15 -20.95 -12.48
N ASP A 25 -0.81 -20.86 -11.55
CA ASP A 25 -1.66 -21.98 -11.13
C ASP A 25 -3.13 -21.82 -11.53
N CYS A 26 -3.48 -20.76 -12.29
CA CYS A 26 -4.83 -20.53 -12.79
C CYS A 26 -4.86 -19.88 -14.18
N ASP A 27 -6.02 -19.94 -14.85
CA ASP A 27 -6.22 -19.44 -16.22
C ASP A 27 -6.47 -17.91 -16.30
N GLN A 28 -6.10 -17.16 -15.26
CA GLN A 28 -6.20 -15.70 -15.30
C GLN A 28 -5.18 -15.13 -16.30
N PRO A 29 -5.60 -14.19 -17.18
CA PRO A 29 -4.67 -13.60 -18.12
C PRO A 29 -3.61 -12.77 -17.41
N GLU A 30 -2.45 -12.63 -18.06
CA GLU A 30 -1.42 -11.69 -17.64
C GLU A 30 -2.00 -10.26 -17.58
N LYS A 31 -1.66 -9.53 -16.51
CA LYS A 31 -2.19 -8.19 -16.23
C LYS A 31 -1.08 -7.25 -15.82
N GLN A 32 -1.06 -6.07 -16.44
CA GLN A 32 -0.30 -4.94 -15.91
C GLN A 32 -1.12 -4.28 -14.80
N ILE A 33 -0.56 -4.25 -13.60
CA ILE A 33 -1.13 -3.54 -12.44
C ILE A 33 -0.34 -2.26 -12.19
N PHE A 34 -0.96 -1.30 -11.50
CA PHE A 34 -0.32 -0.01 -11.25
C PHE A 34 -0.79 0.63 -9.94
N ILE A 35 0.09 1.46 -9.40
CA ILE A 35 -0.19 2.44 -8.36
C ILE A 35 0.04 3.81 -8.98
N LYS A 36 -0.88 4.75 -8.80
CA LYS A 36 -0.83 6.07 -9.45
C LYS A 36 -1.18 7.17 -8.45
N THR A 37 -0.48 8.29 -8.56
CA THR A 37 -0.82 9.54 -7.87
C THR A 37 -0.60 10.74 -8.80
N SER A 38 -1.14 11.91 -8.44
CA SER A 38 -0.89 13.13 -9.20
C SER A 38 0.56 13.59 -9.02
N ASN A 39 1.07 14.38 -9.98
CA ASN A 39 2.41 14.95 -9.91
C ASN A 39 2.63 15.83 -8.68
N THR A 40 1.56 16.38 -8.08
CA THR A 40 1.60 17.10 -6.80
C THR A 40 2.21 16.27 -5.67
N TYR A 41 1.98 14.96 -5.67
CA TYR A 41 2.45 14.03 -4.63
C TYR A 41 3.55 13.10 -5.14
N ALA A 42 4.23 13.45 -6.25
CA ALA A 42 5.27 12.61 -6.83
C ALA A 42 6.55 12.53 -6.00
N LYS A 43 6.77 13.49 -5.10
CA LYS A 43 7.96 13.50 -4.24
C LYS A 43 7.94 12.31 -3.29
N GLY A 44 8.95 11.45 -3.40
CA GLY A 44 9.04 10.22 -2.60
C GLY A 44 8.20 9.06 -3.15
N PHE A 45 7.50 9.24 -4.27
CA PHE A 45 6.85 8.17 -4.99
C PHE A 45 7.87 7.44 -5.87
N ASP A 46 8.04 6.14 -5.65
CA ASP A 46 8.95 5.28 -6.40
C ASP A 46 8.27 3.98 -6.83
N VAL A 47 8.97 3.19 -7.65
CA VAL A 47 8.53 1.86 -8.03
C VAL A 47 8.99 0.85 -6.97
N ASN A 48 8.21 0.73 -5.89
CA ASN A 48 8.53 -0.14 -4.76
C ASN A 48 7.98 -1.56 -4.96
N PRO A 49 8.83 -2.61 -5.12
CA PRO A 49 8.38 -3.98 -5.28
C PRO A 49 7.54 -4.49 -4.10
N HIS A 50 7.82 -4.00 -2.88
CA HIS A 50 7.07 -4.36 -1.68
C HIS A 50 5.58 -4.01 -1.80
N ALA A 51 5.26 -2.85 -2.40
CA ALA A 51 3.88 -2.41 -2.53
C ALA A 51 3.07 -3.34 -3.45
N PHE A 52 3.69 -3.80 -4.55
CA PHE A 52 3.08 -4.76 -5.46
C PHE A 52 2.96 -6.14 -4.83
N LEU A 53 3.97 -6.60 -4.09
CA LEU A 53 3.90 -7.87 -3.35
C LEU A 53 2.70 -7.90 -2.40
N VAL A 54 2.57 -6.87 -1.56
CA VAL A 54 1.46 -6.73 -0.61
C VAL A 54 0.12 -6.70 -1.35
N GLY A 55 0.02 -5.91 -2.43
CA GLY A 55 -1.20 -5.80 -3.23
C GLY A 55 -1.61 -7.10 -3.94
N CYS A 56 -0.63 -7.92 -4.34
CA CYS A 56 -0.86 -9.19 -5.01
C CYS A 56 -1.15 -10.36 -4.07
N LEU A 57 -0.90 -10.23 -2.76
CA LEU A 57 -1.07 -11.32 -1.80
C LEU A 57 -2.50 -11.88 -1.80
N LEU A 58 -3.50 -11.03 -1.59
CA LEU A 58 -4.90 -11.44 -1.54
C LEU A 58 -5.39 -12.02 -2.89
N PRO A 59 -5.13 -11.39 -4.05
CA PRO A 59 -5.42 -12.01 -5.34
C PRO A 59 -4.77 -13.38 -5.53
N ALA A 60 -3.50 -13.56 -5.16
CA ALA A 60 -2.81 -14.83 -5.28
C ALA A 60 -3.47 -15.92 -4.42
N LEU A 61 -3.81 -15.61 -3.16
CA LEU A 61 -4.56 -16.52 -2.28
C LEU A 61 -5.95 -16.85 -2.86
N TYR A 62 -6.68 -15.83 -3.34
CA TYR A 62 -8.02 -15.99 -3.89
C TYR A 62 -8.04 -16.89 -5.13
N PHE A 63 -7.05 -16.74 -6.02
CA PHE A 63 -6.92 -17.56 -7.23
C PHE A 63 -6.19 -18.88 -7.01
N GLY A 64 -5.82 -19.21 -5.76
CA GLY A 64 -5.22 -20.51 -5.42
C GLY A 64 -3.77 -20.68 -5.89
N GLU A 65 -3.04 -19.60 -6.08
CA GLU A 65 -1.62 -19.63 -6.45
C GLU A 65 -0.78 -20.25 -5.31
N LYS A 66 0.15 -21.14 -5.66
CA LYS A 66 0.98 -21.86 -4.67
C LYS A 66 2.17 -21.03 -4.18
N ARG A 67 2.56 -20.03 -4.96
CA ARG A 67 3.69 -19.15 -4.66
C ARG A 67 3.57 -17.78 -5.30
N ILE A 68 4.32 -16.82 -4.77
CA ILE A 68 4.65 -15.54 -5.43
C ILE A 68 6.16 -15.49 -5.61
N VAL A 69 6.61 -15.11 -6.81
CA VAL A 69 8.03 -14.92 -7.16
C VAL A 69 8.25 -13.56 -7.82
N MET A 70 9.38 -12.92 -7.52
CA MET A 70 9.92 -11.75 -8.22
C MET A 70 11.45 -11.78 -8.10
N ASP A 71 12.15 -11.08 -8.99
CA ASP A 71 13.61 -11.07 -9.03
C ASP A 71 14.21 -10.01 -8.08
N GLU A 72 13.36 -9.11 -7.59
CA GLU A 72 13.67 -7.99 -6.70
C GLU A 72 13.84 -8.43 -5.25
N ASN A 73 14.78 -7.82 -4.53
CA ASN A 73 14.98 -8.10 -3.11
C ASN A 73 13.84 -7.51 -2.25
N ILE A 74 13.38 -8.26 -1.26
CA ILE A 74 12.39 -7.80 -0.28
C ILE A 74 12.95 -7.73 1.14
N CYS A 75 12.43 -6.82 1.96
CA CYS A 75 12.78 -6.75 3.37
C CYS A 75 12.42 -8.07 4.09
N PRO A 76 13.32 -8.67 4.89
CA PRO A 76 13.04 -9.90 5.63
C PRO A 76 11.88 -9.72 6.62
N PHE A 77 11.77 -8.57 7.27
CA PHE A 77 10.66 -8.26 8.18
C PHE A 77 9.31 -8.19 7.45
N LEU A 78 9.30 -7.69 6.20
CA LEU A 78 8.09 -7.71 5.39
C LEU A 78 7.70 -9.16 5.06
N LYS A 79 8.67 -9.99 4.66
CA LYS A 79 8.41 -11.40 4.34
C LYS A 79 7.77 -12.13 5.52
N GLU A 80 8.37 -12.03 6.71
CA GLU A 80 7.84 -12.62 7.95
C GLU A 80 6.43 -12.11 8.27
N GLY A 81 6.21 -10.80 8.13
CA GLY A 81 4.91 -10.18 8.35
C GLY A 81 3.83 -10.68 7.39
N LEU A 82 4.17 -10.90 6.11
CA LEU A 82 3.25 -11.46 5.11
C LEU A 82 2.95 -12.93 5.39
N GLU A 83 3.96 -13.73 5.77
CA GLU A 83 3.77 -15.12 6.17
C GLU A 83 2.83 -15.23 7.38
N THR A 84 3.05 -14.40 8.40
CA THR A 84 2.16 -14.30 9.57
C THR A 84 0.75 -13.89 9.17
N ALA A 85 0.61 -12.87 8.34
CA ALA A 85 -0.70 -12.41 7.86
C ALA A 85 -1.46 -13.50 7.09
N MET A 86 -0.78 -14.29 6.26
CA MET A 86 -1.39 -15.42 5.54
C MET A 86 -1.91 -16.50 6.51
N HIS A 87 -1.16 -16.82 7.56
CA HIS A 87 -1.62 -17.79 8.57
C HIS A 87 -2.83 -17.29 9.35
N ILE A 88 -2.87 -16.00 9.71
CA ILE A 88 -4.06 -15.39 10.32
C ILE A 88 -5.26 -15.48 9.37
N LEU A 89 -5.06 -15.17 8.09
CA LEU A 89 -6.11 -15.26 7.07
C LEU A 89 -6.60 -16.71 6.88
N PHE A 90 -5.71 -17.70 6.92
CA PHE A 90 -6.08 -19.11 6.87
C PHE A 90 -7.06 -19.46 7.98
N ASP A 91 -6.74 -19.10 9.22
CA ASP A 91 -7.60 -19.37 10.38
C ASP A 91 -8.94 -18.64 10.28
N TRP A 92 -8.91 -17.34 9.96
CA TRP A 92 -10.11 -16.51 9.84
C TRP A 92 -11.05 -16.97 8.72
N THR A 93 -10.49 -17.54 7.65
CA THR A 93 -11.26 -18.05 6.51
C THR A 93 -11.51 -19.56 6.57
N LYS A 94 -11.20 -20.21 7.71
CA LYS A 94 -11.37 -21.66 7.91
C LYS A 94 -10.70 -22.50 6.82
N GLY A 95 -9.52 -22.07 6.38
CA GLY A 95 -8.72 -22.73 5.36
C GLY A 95 -9.09 -22.42 3.92
N GLN A 96 -10.05 -21.53 3.65
CA GLN A 96 -10.35 -21.11 2.28
C GLN A 96 -9.14 -20.45 1.61
N TYR A 97 -8.40 -19.60 2.34
CA TYR A 97 -7.13 -19.05 1.87
C TYR A 97 -5.96 -19.83 2.46
N THR A 98 -5.33 -20.67 1.64
CA THR A 98 -4.15 -21.45 2.03
C THR A 98 -2.88 -20.61 1.89
N PRO A 99 -2.00 -20.53 2.92
CA PRO A 99 -0.74 -19.81 2.83
C PRO A 99 0.11 -20.29 1.65
N LEU A 100 0.64 -19.34 0.87
CA LEU A 100 1.50 -19.60 -0.28
C LEU A 100 2.97 -19.31 0.05
N LYS A 101 3.89 -19.81 -0.77
CA LYS A 101 5.33 -19.53 -0.60
C LYS A 101 5.71 -18.17 -1.22
N ILE A 102 6.51 -17.39 -0.50
CA ILE A 102 7.15 -16.19 -1.06
C ILE A 102 8.58 -16.55 -1.45
N GLU A 103 8.78 -16.83 -2.74
CA GLU A 103 10.05 -17.28 -3.33
C GLU A 103 10.82 -16.10 -3.93
N THR A 104 11.03 -15.08 -3.11
CA THR A 104 11.71 -13.84 -3.50
C THR A 104 12.99 -13.66 -2.70
N PRO A 105 14.10 -13.18 -3.31
CA PRO A 105 15.32 -12.84 -2.60
C PRO A 105 15.08 -11.85 -1.44
N THR A 106 15.82 -11.99 -0.35
CA THR A 106 15.75 -11.04 0.78
C THR A 106 16.88 -10.03 0.72
N ALA A 107 16.56 -8.76 0.96
CA ALA A 107 17.55 -7.69 1.05
C ALA A 107 18.49 -7.94 2.25
N SER A 108 19.79 -7.74 2.03
CA SER A 108 20.83 -7.80 3.07
C SER A 108 20.93 -6.52 3.90
N GLU A 109 20.37 -5.42 3.41
CA GLU A 109 20.47 -4.11 4.02
C GLU A 109 19.09 -3.45 4.13
N THR A 110 18.91 -2.65 5.18
CA THR A 110 17.71 -1.83 5.37
C THR A 110 17.95 -0.45 4.78
N ARG A 111 16.94 0.10 4.08
CA ARG A 111 16.99 1.48 3.58
C ARG A 111 17.12 2.45 4.75
N GLN A 112 18.26 3.12 4.84
CA GLN A 112 18.53 4.14 5.85
C GLN A 112 17.75 5.44 5.52
N ILE A 113 17.02 5.97 6.49
CA ILE A 113 16.33 7.26 6.36
C ILE A 113 17.27 8.33 6.93
N THR A 114 17.76 9.24 6.07
CA THR A 114 18.72 10.28 6.45
C THR A 114 18.08 11.43 7.23
N ILE A 115 16.80 11.74 6.98
CA ILE A 115 16.05 12.77 7.70
C ILE A 115 14.72 12.17 8.16
N PRO A 116 14.59 11.80 9.44
CA PRO A 116 13.38 11.17 9.94
C PRO A 116 12.22 12.16 9.89
N ARG A 117 11.12 11.72 9.28
CA ARG A 117 9.83 12.43 9.26
C ARG A 117 8.74 11.49 9.73
N ALA A 118 7.85 11.98 10.57
CA ALA A 118 6.66 11.25 10.98
C ALA A 118 5.53 11.49 9.97
N ALA A 119 4.95 10.39 9.51
CA ALA A 119 3.74 10.38 8.68
C ALA A 119 2.61 9.65 9.40
N MET A 120 1.38 9.92 9.00
CA MET A 120 0.21 9.24 9.56
C MET A 120 -0.79 8.90 8.46
N VAL A 121 -1.49 7.77 8.63
CA VAL A 121 -2.61 7.39 7.78
C VAL A 121 -3.85 8.15 8.24
N MET A 122 -4.41 8.95 7.33
CA MET A 122 -5.60 9.77 7.56
C MET A 122 -6.81 9.10 6.92
N SER A 123 -7.59 8.36 7.71
CA SER A 123 -8.82 7.73 7.24
C SER A 123 -10.04 8.65 7.33
N GLY A 124 -9.97 9.67 8.19
CA GLY A 124 -11.12 10.50 8.55
C GLY A 124 -11.98 9.97 9.69
N GLY A 125 -11.68 8.76 10.16
CA GLY A 125 -12.31 8.21 11.37
C GLY A 125 -11.84 8.94 12.63
N MET A 126 -12.64 8.84 13.69
CA MET A 126 -12.39 9.46 14.99
C MET A 126 -10.98 9.15 15.53
N ASP A 127 -10.51 7.92 15.36
CA ASP A 127 -9.19 7.50 15.87
C ASP A 127 -8.04 8.24 15.17
N SER A 128 -8.08 8.37 13.84
CA SER A 128 -7.05 9.12 13.10
C SER A 128 -7.03 10.60 13.46
N LEU A 129 -8.21 11.18 13.73
CA LEU A 129 -8.36 12.57 14.16
C LEU A 129 -7.89 12.77 15.61
N ALA A 130 -8.22 11.85 16.51
CA ALA A 130 -7.75 11.85 17.89
C ALA A 130 -6.22 11.69 17.95
N ALA A 131 -5.66 10.77 17.18
CA ALA A 131 -4.21 10.58 17.05
C ALA A 131 -3.53 11.86 16.54
N LEU A 132 -4.10 12.52 15.52
CA LEU A 132 -3.60 13.81 15.05
C LEU A 132 -3.63 14.87 16.15
N ARG A 133 -4.77 15.00 16.85
CA ARG A 133 -4.94 15.98 17.91
C ARG A 133 -3.93 15.76 19.03
N LEU A 134 -3.76 14.51 19.47
CA LEU A 134 -2.77 14.13 20.47
C LEU A 134 -1.36 14.43 19.99
N ASN A 135 -1.03 14.17 18.72
CA ASN A 135 0.27 14.52 18.16
C ASN A 135 0.54 16.04 18.25
N ARG A 136 -0.44 16.86 17.88
CA ARG A 136 -0.34 18.33 17.92
C ARG A 136 -0.22 18.90 19.33
N LEU A 137 -0.81 18.24 20.33
CA LEU A 137 -0.76 18.67 21.73
C LEU A 137 0.56 18.32 22.42
N HIS A 138 1.15 17.17 22.07
CA HIS A 138 2.28 16.61 22.83
C HIS A 138 3.63 16.74 22.13
N TYR A 139 3.66 16.93 20.80
CA TYR A 139 4.92 17.09 20.06
C TYR A 139 5.11 18.53 19.60
N PRO A 140 6.22 19.19 19.96
CA PRO A 140 6.55 20.49 19.39
C PRO A 140 6.91 20.34 17.90
N ARG A 141 6.70 21.39 17.11
CA ARG A 141 6.92 21.37 15.64
C ARG A 141 8.35 21.02 15.22
N SER A 142 9.33 21.27 16.07
CA SER A 142 10.74 20.91 15.83
C SER A 142 11.03 19.42 16.08
N HIS A 143 10.15 18.70 16.79
CA HIS A 143 10.38 17.30 17.13
C HIS A 143 10.27 16.40 15.88
N PRO A 144 11.10 15.36 15.72
CA PRO A 144 11.01 14.40 14.60
C PRO A 144 9.64 13.71 14.52
N GLY A 145 9.07 13.37 15.68
CA GLY A 145 7.74 12.77 15.84
C GLY A 145 6.55 13.70 15.57
N TYR A 146 6.75 15.00 15.33
CA TYR A 146 5.65 15.85 14.86
C TYR A 146 5.24 15.40 13.45
N VAL A 147 3.98 14.97 13.29
CA VAL A 147 3.49 14.44 12.01
C VAL A 147 3.45 15.56 10.97
N ARG A 148 4.15 15.39 9.86
CA ARG A 148 4.24 16.36 8.76
C ARG A 148 3.57 15.88 7.49
N ASP A 149 3.50 14.58 7.29
CA ASP A 149 3.01 13.97 6.05
C ASP A 149 1.75 13.12 6.33
N GLY A 150 0.76 13.19 5.44
CA GLY A 150 -0.52 12.50 5.59
C GLY A 150 -0.80 11.56 4.41
N PHE A 151 -1.05 10.28 4.71
CA PHE A 151 -1.52 9.34 3.71
C PHE A 151 -3.04 9.21 3.80
N PHE A 152 -3.77 9.84 2.88
CA PHE A 152 -5.21 9.68 2.83
C PHE A 152 -5.57 8.25 2.40
N LEU A 153 -6.29 7.54 3.27
CA LEU A 153 -6.71 6.17 3.04
C LEU A 153 -8.23 6.11 2.90
N HIS A 154 -8.68 5.63 1.75
CA HIS A 154 -10.10 5.50 1.43
C HIS A 154 -10.36 4.22 0.65
N GLY A 155 -11.56 3.65 0.83
CA GLY A 155 -11.97 2.48 0.06
C GLY A 155 -11.39 1.17 0.58
N PHE A 156 -11.33 0.98 1.90
CA PHE A 156 -11.03 -0.31 2.54
C PHE A 156 -12.16 -1.37 2.33
N ASP A 157 -12.78 -1.38 1.15
CA ASP A 157 -13.67 -2.43 0.68
C ASP A 157 -12.79 -3.60 0.21
N ILE A 158 -12.39 -4.45 1.17
CA ILE A 158 -11.63 -5.67 0.91
C ILE A 158 -12.46 -6.54 -0.07
N GLY A 159 -11.86 -6.88 -1.23
CA GLY A 159 -12.44 -7.82 -2.19
C GLY A 159 -12.68 -7.27 -3.60
N GLY A 160 -12.52 -5.95 -3.84
CA GLY A 160 -12.49 -5.40 -5.20
C GLY A 160 -13.69 -5.78 -6.07
N VAL A 161 -14.89 -5.87 -5.48
CA VAL A 161 -16.12 -6.33 -6.14
C VAL A 161 -16.44 -5.43 -7.33
N VAL A 162 -16.10 -5.90 -8.53
CA VAL A 162 -16.18 -5.13 -9.78
C VAL A 162 -17.61 -4.67 -10.06
N GLU A 163 -18.60 -5.49 -9.70
CA GLU A 163 -20.02 -5.23 -9.89
C GLU A 163 -20.50 -3.97 -9.15
N ARG A 164 -19.81 -3.55 -8.08
CA ARG A 164 -20.17 -2.35 -7.31
C ARG A 164 -19.69 -1.06 -7.94
N GLY A 165 -18.90 -1.15 -9.02
CA GLY A 165 -18.34 -0.02 -9.74
C GLY A 165 -17.35 0.82 -8.92
N MET A 166 -16.63 1.69 -9.62
CA MET A 166 -15.68 2.59 -8.97
C MET A 166 -16.42 3.79 -8.36
N LYS A 167 -16.46 3.88 -7.04
CA LYS A 167 -17.13 4.97 -6.30
C LYS A 167 -16.28 6.25 -6.21
N TYR A 168 -15.77 6.73 -7.35
CA TYR A 168 -14.85 7.89 -7.38
C TYR A 168 -15.44 9.15 -6.75
N HIS A 169 -16.75 9.39 -6.90
CA HIS A 169 -17.42 10.53 -6.26
C HIS A 169 -17.37 10.47 -4.72
N VAL A 170 -17.37 9.26 -4.12
CA VAL A 170 -17.22 9.08 -2.66
C VAL A 170 -15.79 9.37 -2.24
N PHE A 171 -14.81 8.89 -3.02
CA PHE A 171 -13.40 9.18 -2.82
C PHE A 171 -13.13 10.69 -2.87
N GLU A 172 -13.62 11.39 -3.90
CA GLU A 172 -13.43 12.83 -4.07
C GLU A 172 -14.04 13.63 -2.91
N ARG A 173 -15.28 13.29 -2.51
CA ARG A 173 -15.92 13.92 -1.35
C ARG A 173 -15.14 13.69 -0.06
N ALA A 174 -14.67 12.47 0.18
CA ALA A 174 -13.90 12.13 1.37
C ALA A 174 -12.54 12.84 1.36
N LYS A 175 -11.86 12.87 0.21
CA LYS A 175 -10.60 13.61 0.01
C LYS A 175 -10.79 15.10 0.33
N GLU A 176 -11.84 15.74 -0.19
CA GLU A 176 -12.12 17.16 0.09
C GLU A 176 -12.36 17.42 1.58
N ALA A 177 -13.12 16.54 2.25
CA ALA A 177 -13.38 16.67 3.68
C ALA A 177 -12.10 16.56 4.52
N ILE A 178 -11.24 15.58 4.22
CA ILE A 178 -9.99 15.38 4.94
C ILE A 178 -8.97 16.47 4.62
N TYR A 179 -8.94 16.94 3.38
CA TYR A 179 -8.04 18.01 2.97
C TYR A 179 -8.21 19.28 3.83
N LYS A 180 -9.46 19.64 4.19
CA LYS A 180 -9.73 20.80 5.07
C LYS A 180 -9.03 20.64 6.43
N ILE A 181 -9.06 19.44 6.99
CA ILE A 181 -8.48 19.14 8.31
C ILE A 181 -6.95 19.05 8.22
N THR A 182 -6.42 18.35 7.22
CA THR A 182 -4.97 18.18 7.06
C THR A 182 -4.29 19.50 6.71
N ASN A 183 -4.93 20.34 5.88
CA ASN A 183 -4.43 21.66 5.55
C ASN A 183 -4.39 22.59 6.78
N ASP A 184 -5.45 22.62 7.60
CA ASP A 184 -5.45 23.37 8.88
C ASP A 184 -4.34 22.88 9.82
N ALA A 185 -4.16 21.56 9.90
CA ALA A 185 -3.11 20.93 10.68
C ALA A 185 -1.69 21.06 10.08
N LYS A 186 -1.55 21.71 8.90
CA LYS A 186 -0.31 21.88 8.13
C LYS A 186 0.39 20.55 7.84
N ILE A 187 -0.39 19.57 7.38
CA ILE A 187 0.09 18.28 6.89
C ILE A 187 0.19 18.36 5.36
N GLU A 188 1.31 17.89 4.83
CA GLU A 188 1.56 17.68 3.39
C GLU A 188 0.84 16.42 2.88
#